data_AF-A0A4R8FAX7-F1
#
_entry.id   AF-A0A4R8FAX7-F1
#
_cell.length_a   1.000
_cell.length_b   1.000
_cell.length_c   1.000
_cell.angle_alpha   90.00
_cell.angle_beta   90.00
_cell.angle_gamma   90.00
#
_symmetry.space_group_name_H-M   'P 1'
#
loop_
_entity.id
_entity.type
_entity.pdbx_description
1 polymer ?
#
loop_
_entity_poly.entity_id
_entity_poly.type
_entity_poly.pdbx_seq_one_letter_code
_entity_poly.pdbx_strand_id
1 'polypeptide(L)'
;MFNRSRKVTCPHCQGDNFWKGDPAPTDQLVCRYCQSVVTTYDDYIHDFIRVEAARMLAQFMETDSECDLAMLKYALSQQGSIGPRHVSRPCEKIQAN
;
A
#
# COMPACT_ATOMS: atom_id res chain seq x y z
N MET A 1 7.12 -2.49 -3.95
CA MET A 1 8.17 -2.87 -2.97
C MET A 1 7.65 -2.53 -1.58
N PHE A 2 7.41 -3.52 -0.72
CA PHE A 2 6.99 -3.29 0.66
C PHE A 2 8.01 -2.39 1.36
N ASN A 3 7.54 -1.32 2.00
CA ASN A 3 8.38 -0.34 2.65
C ASN A 3 9.08 -1.01 3.84
N ARG A 4 10.34 -1.46 3.64
CA ARG A 4 11.11 -2.28 4.59
C ARG A 4 11.67 -1.50 5.78
N SER A 5 11.24 -0.26 6.00
CA SER A 5 11.92 0.60 6.96
C SER A 5 11.89 0.05 8.39
N ARG A 6 11.07 -0.98 8.70
CA ARG A 6 10.93 -1.64 10.03
C ARG A 6 10.90 -0.61 11.17
N LYS A 7 10.39 0.58 10.84
CA LYS A 7 10.45 1.77 11.65
C LYS A 7 9.21 1.76 12.53
N VAL A 8 9.43 1.76 13.83
CA VAL A 8 8.36 1.77 14.83
C VAL A 8 8.53 3.02 15.68
N THR A 9 7.49 3.84 15.72
CA THR A 9 7.44 5.03 16.56
C THR A 9 7.04 4.64 17.98
N CYS A 10 7.81 5.08 18.98
CA CYS A 10 7.52 4.80 20.38
C CYS A 10 6.26 5.57 20.83
N PRO A 11 5.26 4.90 21.44
CA PRO A 11 4.03 5.57 21.88
C PRO A 11 4.25 6.53 23.06
N HIS A 12 5.36 6.39 23.78
CA HIS A 12 5.66 7.18 24.99
C HIS A 12 6.38 8.49 24.68
N CYS A 13 7.32 8.50 23.74
CA CYS A 13 8.17 9.66 23.47
C CYS A 13 8.20 10.07 21.99
N GLN A 14 7.42 9.40 21.13
CA GLN A 14 7.38 9.61 19.67
C GLN A 14 8.74 9.44 18.98
N GLY A 15 9.70 8.78 19.64
CA GLY A 15 11.01 8.49 19.09
C GLY A 15 10.96 7.35 18.10
N ASP A 16 11.80 7.42 17.08
CA ASP A 16 11.88 6.41 16.03
C ASP A 16 12.81 5.26 16.41
N ASN A 17 12.30 4.03 16.28
CA ASN A 17 13.01 2.81 16.67
C ASN A 17 12.98 1.77 15.54
N PHE A 18 13.93 0.85 15.59
CA PHE A 18 14.05 -0.24 14.63
C PHE A 18 14.83 -1.39 15.25
N TRP A 19 14.47 -2.63 14.91
CA TRP A 19 15.31 -3.79 15.18
C TRP A 19 16.57 -3.78 14.31
N LYS A 20 17.66 -4.32 14.84
CA LYS A 20 18.88 -4.58 14.08
C LYS A 20 18.93 -6.06 13.70
N GLY A 21 19.36 -6.38 12.49
CA GLY A 21 19.51 -7.76 12.04
C GLY A 21 18.18 -8.50 11.85
N ASP A 22 18.18 -9.77 12.20
CA ASP A 22 17.02 -10.66 12.10
C ASP A 22 16.53 -11.04 13.50
N PRO A 23 15.56 -10.29 14.06
CA PRO A 23 15.08 -10.53 15.41
C PRO A 23 14.26 -11.83 15.49
N ALA A 24 14.37 -12.54 16.60
CA ALA A 24 13.46 -13.63 16.92
C ALA A 24 12.04 -13.09 17.19
N PRO A 25 10.98 -13.90 17.02
CA PRO A 25 9.60 -13.44 17.25
C PRO A 25 9.37 -12.82 18.63
N THR A 26 10.01 -13.37 19.65
CA THR A 26 9.90 -12.90 21.04
C THR A 26 10.79 -11.69 21.38
N ASP A 27 11.62 -11.23 20.45
CA ASP A 27 12.53 -10.12 20.70
C ASP A 27 11.75 -8.81 20.84
N GLN A 28 11.93 -8.16 21.99
CA GLN A 28 11.29 -6.89 22.28
C GLN A 28 12.04 -5.73 21.63
N LEU A 29 11.30 -4.77 21.11
CA LEU A 29 11.81 -3.46 20.76
C LEU A 29 11.74 -2.54 21.98
N VAL A 30 12.90 -2.17 22.49
CA VAL A 30 13.02 -1.16 23.55
C VAL A 30 13.32 0.19 22.91
N CYS A 31 12.63 1.23 23.37
CA CYS A 31 12.82 2.58 22.89
C CYS A 31 14.23 3.09 23.26
N ARG A 32 14.97 3.61 22.27
CA ARG A 32 16.33 4.12 22.47
C ARG A 32 16.40 5.44 23.25
N TYR A 33 15.28 6.14 23.38
CA TYR A 33 15.19 7.46 24.00
C TYR A 33 14.69 7.40 25.45
N CYS A 34 13.58 6.70 25.69
CA CYS A 34 12.96 6.62 27.02
C CYS A 34 13.02 5.23 27.66
N GLN A 35 13.66 4.26 27.02
CA GLN A 35 13.88 2.90 27.53
C GLN A 35 12.61 2.10 27.83
N SER A 36 11.43 2.57 27.40
CA SER A 36 10.19 1.80 27.48
C SER A 36 10.15 0.66 26.47
N VAL A 37 9.50 -0.44 26.85
CA VAL A 37 9.18 -1.52 25.92
C VAL A 37 8.10 -1.02 24.96
N VAL A 38 8.35 -1.14 23.66
CA VAL A 38 7.45 -0.66 22.61
C VAL A 38 6.53 -1.77 22.13
N THR A 39 7.09 -2.90 21.69
CA THR A 39 6.36 -4.05 21.15
C THR A 39 7.29 -5.26 21.00
N THR A 40 6.77 -6.45 20.69
CA THR A 40 7.57 -7.60 20.24
C THR A 40 7.68 -7.63 18.72
N TYR A 41 8.64 -8.40 18.17
CA TYR A 41 8.75 -8.54 16.72
C TYR A 41 7.53 -9.24 16.12
N ASP A 42 7.00 -10.26 16.80
CA ASP A 42 5.81 -10.99 16.37
C ASP A 42 4.58 -10.07 16.28
N ASP A 43 4.32 -9.28 17.32
CA ASP A 43 3.22 -8.30 17.34
C ASP A 43 3.34 -7.30 16.18
N TYR A 44 4.55 -6.77 15.96
CA TYR A 44 4.82 -5.85 14.85
C TYR A 44 4.53 -6.47 13.49
N ILE A 45 4.93 -7.72 13.27
CA ILE A 45 4.68 -8.41 12.00
C ILE A 45 3.19 -8.67 11.81
N HIS A 46 2.48 -9.10 12.86
CA HIS A 46 1.05 -9.31 12.81
C HIS A 46 0.26 -8.03 12.48
N ASP A 47 0.64 -6.90 13.06
CA ASP A 47 0.00 -5.61 12.78
C ASP A 47 0.35 -5.10 11.39
N PHE A 48 1.62 -5.24 10.98
CA PHE A 48 2.06 -4.87 9.64
C PHE A 48 1.30 -5.64 8.55
N ILE A 49 1.17 -6.97 8.70
CA ILE A 49 0.43 -7.81 7.76
C ILE A 49 -1.03 -7.39 7.67
N ARG A 50 -1.68 -7.09 8.81
CA ARG A 50 -3.09 -6.67 8.83
C ARG A 50 -3.30 -5.35 8.08
N VAL A 51 -2.47 -4.35 8.37
CA VAL A 51 -2.55 -3.03 7.71
C VAL A 51 -2.31 -3.18 6.21
N GLU A 52 -1.30 -3.97 5.84
CA GLU A 52 -0.93 -4.15 4.45
C GLU A 52 -1.97 -4.95 3.64
N ALA A 53 -2.57 -5.97 4.24
CA ALA A 53 -3.69 -6.70 3.65
C ALA A 53 -4.90 -5.78 3.43
N ALA A 54 -5.26 -4.96 4.43
CA ALA A 54 -6.34 -3.98 4.30
C ALA A 54 -6.05 -2.97 3.17
N ARG A 55 -4.80 -2.49 3.07
CA ARG A 55 -4.37 -1.58 2.00
C ARG A 55 -4.49 -2.22 0.61
N MET A 56 -4.11 -3.49 0.46
CA MET A 56 -4.23 -4.21 -0.81
C MET A 56 -5.69 -4.40 -1.23
N LEU A 57 -6.56 -4.74 -0.29
CA LEU A 57 -7.98 -4.90 -0.56
C LEU A 57 -8.63 -3.58 -0.97
N ALA A 58 -8.30 -2.49 -0.26
CA ALA A 58 -8.78 -1.15 -0.62
C ALA A 58 -8.34 -0.76 -2.04
N GLN A 59 -7.06 -0.97 -2.39
CA GLN A 59 -6.55 -0.70 -3.72
C GLN A 59 -7.29 -1.48 -4.82
N PHE A 60 -7.64 -2.74 -4.55
CA PHE A 60 -8.42 -3.54 -5.49
C PHE A 60 -9.86 -3.02 -5.64
N MET A 61 -10.50 -2.62 -4.55
CA MET A 61 -11.86 -2.07 -4.57
C MET A 61 -11.94 -0.68 -5.23
N GLU A 62 -10.93 0.15 -5.06
CA GLU A 62 -10.83 1.49 -5.67
C GLU A 62 -10.52 1.45 -7.17
N THR A 63 -10.15 0.28 -7.71
CA THR A 63 -9.93 0.14 -9.15
C THR A 63 -11.28 0.24 -9.86
N ASP A 64 -11.52 1.34 -10.59
CA ASP A 64 -12.74 1.56 -11.38
C ASP A 64 -12.79 0.57 -12.54
N SER A 65 -13.28 -0.62 -12.19
CA SER A 65 -13.39 -1.78 -13.06
C SER A 65 -14.28 -1.48 -14.26
N GLU A 66 -15.23 -0.54 -14.12
CA GLU A 66 -16.12 -0.12 -15.20
C GLU A 66 -15.37 0.75 -16.22
N CYS A 67 -14.58 1.72 -15.75
CA CYS A 67 -13.71 2.52 -16.62
C CYS A 67 -12.68 1.65 -17.35
N ASP A 68 -12.04 0.72 -16.65
CA ASP A 68 -11.06 -0.21 -17.25
C ASP A 68 -11.71 -1.14 -18.28
N LEU A 69 -12.89 -1.69 -17.98
CA LEU A 69 -13.66 -2.50 -18.95
C LEU A 69 -14.10 -1.68 -20.16
N ALA A 70 -14.50 -0.43 -19.97
CA ALA A 70 -14.85 0.46 -21.08
C ALA A 70 -13.65 0.75 -21.99
N MET A 71 -12.47 0.98 -21.41
CA MET A 71 -11.22 1.14 -22.17
C MET A 71 -10.85 -0.13 -22.94
N LEU A 72 -10.97 -1.31 -22.32
CA LEU A 72 -10.68 -2.58 -22.98
C LEU A 72 -11.64 -2.87 -24.14
N LYS A 73 -12.95 -2.65 -23.93
CA LYS A 73 -13.96 -2.77 -25.01
C LYS A 73 -13.65 -1.82 -26.16
N TYR A 74 -13.29 -0.57 -25.85
CA TYR A 74 -12.89 0.40 -26.85
C TYR A 74 -11.67 -0.07 -27.63
N ALA A 75 -10.57 -0.44 -26.96
CA ALA A 75 -9.35 -0.89 -27.62
C ALA A 75 -9.57 -2.11 -28.53
N LEU A 76 -10.37 -3.08 -28.09
CA LEU A 76 -10.72 -4.27 -28.88
C LEU A 76 -11.61 -3.93 -30.09
N SER A 77 -12.53 -2.96 -29.95
CA SER A 77 -13.35 -2.51 -31.08
C SER A 77 -12.53 -1.82 -32.18
N GLN A 78 -11.40 -1.20 -31.82
CA GLN A 78 -10.51 -0.51 -32.75
C GLN A 78 -9.51 -1.43 -33.47
N GLN A 79 -9.32 -2.67 -33.02
CA GLN A 79 -8.48 -3.66 -33.71
C GLN A 79 -9.04 -4.09 -35.07
N GLY A 80 -10.27 -3.70 -35.42
CA GLY A 80 -10.85 -3.87 -36.75
C GLY A 80 -10.54 -2.76 -37.77
N SER A 81 -9.93 -1.63 -37.35
CA SER A 81 -9.64 -0.50 -38.24
C SER A 81 -8.15 -0.14 -38.24
N ILE A 82 -7.43 -0.58 -39.29
CA ILE A 82 -6.07 -0.15 -39.59
C ILE A 82 -6.10 1.34 -39.96
N GLY A 83 -5.71 2.23 -39.04
CA GLY A 83 -5.52 3.65 -39.34
C GLY A 83 -5.16 4.48 -38.10
N PRO A 84 -4.23 5.45 -38.20
CA PRO A 84 -3.75 6.17 -37.03
C PRO A 84 -4.79 7.21 -36.61
N ARG A 85 -5.38 7.07 -35.42
CA ARG A 85 -6.21 8.12 -34.83
C ARG A 85 -5.90 8.34 -33.35
N HIS A 86 -5.86 9.63 -33.03
CA HIS A 86 -5.59 10.24 -31.74
C HIS A 86 -6.48 9.64 -30.64
N VAL A 87 -5.86 9.23 -29.53
CA VAL A 87 -6.55 8.61 -28.39
C VAL A 87 -7.07 9.71 -27.47
N SER A 88 -8.39 9.95 -27.48
CA SER A 88 -9.07 10.68 -26.41
C SER A 88 -9.51 9.69 -25.34
N ARG A 89 -9.09 9.90 -24.08
CA ARG A 89 -9.42 9.03 -22.95
C ARG A 89 -10.93 9.08 -22.66
N PRO A 90 -11.64 7.94 -22.57
CA PRO A 90 -13.07 7.92 -22.29
C PRO A 90 -13.49 8.45 -20.89
N CYS A 91 -12.59 8.42 -19.89
CA CYS A 91 -12.92 8.70 -18.49
C CYS A 91 -12.62 10.13 -18.00
N GLU A 92 -12.44 11.13 -18.86
CA GLU A 92 -12.29 12.53 -18.44
C GLU A 92 -13.62 13.21 -18.05
N LYS A 93 -14.45 12.56 -17.22
CA LYS A 93 -15.52 13.16 -16.42
C LYS A 93 -15.71 12.20 -15.24
N ILE A 94 -15.28 12.50 -14.01
CA ILE A 94 -15.93 13.44 -13.09
C ILE A 94 -14.88 13.87 -12.04
N GLN A 95 -14.43 15.12 -12.12
CA GLN A 95 -14.03 15.90 -10.95
C GLN A 95 -14.97 17.10 -10.91
N ALA A 96 -15.99 17.03 -10.04
CA ALA A 96 -16.74 18.21 -9.62
C ALA A 96 -17.38 17.93 -8.25
N ASN A 97 -16.82 18.65 -7.26
CA ASN A 97 -17.21 18.81 -5.85
C ASN A 97 -17.01 17.64 -4.89
#